data_AF-A0AAC9I2G8-F1
#
_entry.id   AF-A0AAC9I2G8-F1
#
_cell.length_a   1.000
_cell.length_b   1.000
_cell.length_c   1.000
_cell.angle_alpha   90.00
_cell.angle_beta   90.00
_cell.angle_gamma   90.00
#
_symmetry.space_group_name_H-M   'P 1'
#
loop_
_entity.id
_entity.type
_entity.pdbx_description
1 polymer ?
#
loop_
_entity_poly.entity_id
_entity_poly.type
_entity_poly.pdbx_seq_one_letter_code
_entity_poly.pdbx_strand_id
1 'polypeptide(L)'
;MDKAAKLKQALIEVLGINPNLAITAEVVSVENTTCTVKLVSELVLSDVRLCATINQSEDLFVMAPKIGSEVVLMSQTGKLSGLMVMKMDAVESVAYKKGAFEFLIDGTTGKVTLKKGSVNFGKLIGNLIDTISNALIDTPSGPGAINATTKTQLNQLKTQFNSVLNSD
;
A
#
# COMPACT_ATOMS: atom_id res chain seq x y z
N MET A 1 30.20 -30.04 8.13
CA MET A 1 28.77 -29.66 8.02
C MET A 1 28.26 -29.24 9.38
N ASP A 2 27.67 -28.05 9.47
CA ASP A 2 27.22 -27.42 10.71
C ASP A 2 26.01 -28.15 11.34
N LYS A 3 26.03 -28.37 12.66
CA LYS A 3 24.96 -29.01 13.43
C LYS A 3 23.66 -28.20 13.37
N ALA A 4 23.74 -26.87 13.34
CA ALA A 4 22.57 -26.01 13.28
C ALA A 4 21.79 -26.18 11.96
N ALA A 5 22.50 -26.34 10.84
CA ALA A 5 21.90 -26.60 9.54
C ALA A 5 21.12 -27.92 9.50
N LYS A 6 21.67 -28.99 10.09
CA LYS A 6 20.99 -30.30 10.19
C LYS A 6 19.74 -30.24 11.06
N LEU A 7 19.81 -29.55 12.21
CA LEU A 7 18.67 -29.38 13.09
C LEU A 7 17.53 -28.63 12.40
N LYS A 8 17.86 -27.54 11.68
CA LYS A 8 16.89 -26.78 10.90
C LYS A 8 16.22 -27.63 9.82
N GLN A 9 16.99 -28.45 9.12
CA GLN A 9 16.46 -29.33 8.06
C GLN A 9 15.51 -30.40 8.62
N ALA A 10 15.88 -31.04 9.73
CA ALA A 10 15.03 -32.02 10.39
C ALA A 10 13.70 -31.40 10.90
N LEU A 11 13.74 -30.18 11.42
CA LEU A 11 12.53 -29.46 11.83
C LEU A 11 11.61 -29.15 10.64
N ILE A 12 12.17 -28.73 9.50
CA ILE A 12 11.42 -28.48 8.26
C ILE A 12 10.69 -29.75 7.80
N GLU A 13 11.37 -30.89 7.81
CA GLU A 13 10.79 -32.19 7.44
C GLU A 13 9.68 -32.62 8.40
N VAL A 14 9.89 -32.47 9.71
CA VAL A 14 8.87 -32.81 10.73
C VAL A 14 7.63 -31.92 10.62
N LEU A 15 7.80 -30.65 10.27
CA LEU A 15 6.69 -29.72 10.07
C LEU A 15 6.00 -29.88 8.70
N GLY A 16 6.45 -30.82 7.86
CA GLY A 16 5.89 -31.05 6.52
C GLY A 16 6.11 -29.88 5.55
N ILE A 17 7.01 -28.96 5.88
CA ILE A 17 7.23 -27.75 5.08
C ILE A 17 8.12 -28.13 3.90
N ASN A 18 7.55 -28.16 2.69
CA ASN A 18 8.34 -28.25 1.46
C ASN A 18 8.37 -26.87 0.78
N PRO A 19 9.50 -26.14 0.82
CA PRO A 19 9.61 -24.80 0.21
C PRO A 19 9.36 -24.78 -1.30
N ASN A 20 9.43 -25.93 -1.97
CA ASN A 20 9.14 -26.08 -3.40
C ASN A 20 7.65 -26.27 -3.70
N LEU A 21 6.80 -26.41 -2.68
CA LEU A 21 5.35 -26.42 -2.81
C LEU A 21 4.76 -25.11 -2.27
N ALA A 22 3.52 -24.84 -2.67
CA ALA A 22 2.76 -23.72 -2.13
C ALA A 22 2.51 -23.93 -0.62
N ILE A 23 2.79 -22.90 0.18
CA ILE A 23 2.59 -22.91 1.63
C ILE A 23 1.55 -21.83 1.97
N THR A 24 0.49 -22.19 2.69
CA THR A 24 -0.49 -21.23 3.20
C THR A 24 -0.05 -20.69 4.57
N ALA A 25 -0.22 -19.39 4.78
CA ALA A 25 0.11 -18.73 6.03
C ALA A 25 -0.81 -17.54 6.32
N GLU A 26 -0.96 -17.19 7.59
CA GLU A 26 -1.68 -16.01 8.06
C GLU A 26 -0.69 -14.84 8.22
N VAL A 27 -1.05 -13.64 7.78
CA VAL A 27 -0.21 -12.44 7.92
C VAL A 27 -0.28 -11.88 9.34
N VAL A 28 0.88 -11.72 9.97
CA VAL A 28 1.01 -11.19 11.34
C VAL A 28 1.40 -9.71 11.34
N SER A 29 2.35 -9.32 10.50
CA SER A 29 2.78 -7.93 10.34
C SER A 29 3.28 -7.66 8.93
N VAL A 30 3.28 -6.40 8.51
CA VAL A 30 3.80 -5.94 7.21
C VAL A 30 4.75 -4.78 7.45
N GLU A 31 5.93 -4.85 6.85
CA GLU A 31 6.98 -3.83 6.97
C GLU A 31 7.60 -3.58 5.59
N ASN A 32 7.34 -2.40 5.02
CA ASN A 32 7.85 -1.99 3.70
C ASN A 32 7.58 -3.02 2.59
N THR A 33 8.58 -3.84 2.25
CA THR A 33 8.58 -4.83 1.17
C THR A 33 8.60 -6.27 1.67
N THR A 34 8.44 -6.47 2.98
CA THR A 34 8.38 -7.78 3.63
C THR A 34 7.16 -7.89 4.54
N CYS A 35 6.84 -9.10 4.93
CA CYS A 35 5.85 -9.39 5.96
C CYS A 35 6.33 -10.51 6.87
N THR A 36 5.72 -10.56 8.05
CA THR A 36 5.81 -11.69 8.97
C THR A 36 4.53 -12.51 8.83
N VAL A 37 4.68 -13.83 8.76
CA VAL A 37 3.56 -14.76 8.58
C VAL A 37 3.64 -15.89 9.60
N LYS A 38 2.48 -16.47 9.93
CA LYS A 38 2.34 -17.64 10.79
C LYS A 38 1.82 -18.80 9.96
N LEU A 39 2.57 -19.89 9.93
CA LEU A 39 2.17 -21.11 9.25
C LEU A 39 1.11 -21.87 10.08
N VAL A 40 0.42 -22.83 9.45
CA VAL A 40 -0.50 -23.76 10.15
C VAL A 40 0.19 -24.54 11.27
N SER A 41 1.51 -24.70 11.20
CA SER A 41 2.32 -25.33 12.25
C SER A 41 2.64 -24.42 13.44
N GLU A 42 2.05 -23.22 13.51
CA GLU A 42 2.36 -22.15 14.47
C GLU A 42 3.79 -21.58 14.34
N LEU A 43 4.56 -22.02 13.35
CA LEU A 43 5.87 -21.44 13.05
C LEU A 43 5.70 -20.03 12.48
N VAL A 44 6.31 -19.05 13.14
CA VAL A 44 6.36 -17.66 12.67
C VAL A 44 7.60 -17.48 11.80
N LEU A 45 7.40 -16.95 10.59
CA LEU A 45 8.44 -16.64 9.63
C LEU A 45 8.45 -15.14 9.36
N SER A 46 9.56 -14.48 9.67
CA SER A 46 9.83 -13.09 9.30
C SER A 46 10.46 -13.01 7.90
N ASP A 47 10.60 -11.79 7.39
CA ASP A 47 11.33 -11.47 6.17
C ASP A 47 10.80 -12.16 4.90
N VAL A 48 9.51 -12.52 4.90
CA VAL A 48 8.85 -13.05 3.72
C VAL A 48 8.63 -11.91 2.74
N ARG A 49 9.11 -12.08 1.50
CA ARG A 49 9.16 -10.98 0.53
C ARG A 49 7.80 -10.73 -0.12
N LEU A 50 7.45 -9.46 -0.31
CA LEU A 50 6.31 -9.04 -1.13
C LEU A 50 6.68 -8.88 -2.61
N CYS A 51 7.98 -8.72 -2.90
CA CYS A 51 8.53 -8.64 -4.26
C CYS A 51 9.42 -9.85 -4.57
N ALA A 52 9.34 -10.34 -5.81
CA ALA A 52 10.18 -11.45 -6.28
C ALA A 52 11.66 -11.09 -6.40
N THR A 53 11.97 -9.81 -6.58
CA THR A 53 13.33 -9.29 -6.77
C THR A 53 13.66 -8.29 -5.66
N ILE A 54 14.91 -8.31 -5.23
CA ILE A 54 15.48 -7.24 -4.40
C ILE A 54 16.23 -6.33 -5.36
N ASN A 55 15.79 -5.09 -5.48
CA ASN A 55 16.58 -4.04 -6.12
C ASN A 55 16.98 -3.02 -5.03
N GLN A 56 18.11 -2.34 -5.22
CA GLN A 56 18.49 -1.19 -4.39
C GLN A 56 17.87 0.10 -4.94
N SER A 57 16.80 -0.03 -5.73
CA SER A 57 16.14 1.10 -6.37
C SER A 57 15.13 1.71 -5.41
N GLU A 58 14.93 3.01 -5.50
CA GLU A 58 13.77 3.66 -4.87
C GLU A 58 12.47 3.45 -5.65
N ASP A 59 12.56 2.96 -6.90
CA ASP A 59 11.39 2.62 -7.70
C ASP A 59 10.73 1.35 -7.15
N LEU A 60 9.43 1.44 -6.88
CA LEU A 60 8.69 0.45 -6.13
C LEU A 60 7.36 0.13 -6.81
N PHE A 61 7.00 -1.14 -6.85
CA PHE A 61 5.62 -1.59 -7.01
C PHE A 61 5.35 -2.70 -6.01
N VAL A 62 4.55 -2.42 -4.99
CA VAL A 62 4.26 -3.33 -3.88
C VAL A 62 2.76 -3.37 -3.63
N MET A 63 2.26 -4.57 -3.43
CA MET A 63 0.96 -4.81 -2.81
C MET A 63 1.21 -5.36 -1.42
N ALA A 64 0.63 -4.74 -0.40
CA ALA A 64 0.72 -5.19 0.98
C ALA A 64 -0.51 -6.02 1.32
N PRO A 65 -0.37 -7.24 1.85
CA PRO A 65 -1.52 -8.02 2.30
C PRO A 65 -2.10 -7.43 3.59
N LYS A 66 -3.37 -7.71 3.84
CA LYS A 66 -4.02 -7.32 5.09
C LYS A 66 -3.57 -8.17 6.27
N ILE A 67 -3.32 -7.56 7.41
CA ILE A 67 -3.00 -8.28 8.64
C ILE A 67 -4.19 -9.18 9.03
N GLY A 68 -3.90 -10.42 9.41
CA GLY A 68 -4.88 -11.47 9.69
C GLY A 68 -5.49 -12.12 8.44
N SER A 69 -5.07 -11.73 7.23
CA SER A 69 -5.48 -12.40 5.99
C SER A 69 -4.55 -13.56 5.63
N GLU A 70 -5.05 -14.47 4.80
CA GLU A 70 -4.26 -15.58 4.28
C GLU A 70 -3.44 -15.19 3.05
N VAL A 71 -2.24 -15.75 2.97
CA VAL A 71 -1.34 -15.66 1.82
C VAL A 71 -0.84 -17.03 1.41
N VAL A 72 -0.53 -17.17 0.12
CA VAL A 72 0.19 -18.32 -0.42
C VAL A 72 1.63 -17.91 -0.66
N LEU A 73 2.55 -18.69 -0.12
CA LEU A 73 3.99 -18.49 -0.20
C LEU A 73 4.62 -19.52 -1.12
N MET A 74 5.72 -19.13 -1.77
CA MET A 74 6.59 -20.05 -2.50
C MET A 74 8.04 -19.58 -2.37
N SER A 75 8.97 -20.52 -2.35
CA SER A 75 10.39 -20.16 -2.33
C SER A 75 10.97 -20.06 -3.74
N GLN A 76 11.60 -18.93 -4.04
CA GLN A 76 12.36 -18.73 -5.27
C GLN A 76 13.63 -19.60 -5.36
N THR A 77 14.19 -20.00 -4.20
CA THR A 77 15.52 -20.64 -4.11
C THR A 77 15.48 -22.09 -3.58
N GLY A 78 14.29 -22.65 -3.43
CA GLY A 78 14.04 -23.88 -2.65
C GLY A 78 14.43 -23.82 -1.15
N LYS A 79 14.61 -22.62 -0.57
CA LYS A 79 14.97 -22.40 0.84
C LYS A 79 13.98 -21.45 1.50
N LEU A 80 13.71 -21.64 2.80
CA LEU A 80 12.81 -20.76 3.57
C LEU A 80 13.23 -19.28 3.55
N SER A 81 14.53 -18.99 3.46
CA SER A 81 15.05 -17.62 3.35
C SER A 81 14.72 -16.92 2.02
N GLY A 82 14.19 -17.66 1.04
CA GLY A 82 13.77 -17.15 -0.25
C GLY A 82 12.26 -17.20 -0.46
N LEU A 83 11.48 -17.27 0.62
CA LEU A 83 10.02 -17.23 0.54
C LEU A 83 9.53 -15.85 0.09
N MET A 84 8.57 -15.87 -0.81
CA MET A 84 7.83 -14.71 -1.27
C MET A 84 6.33 -15.01 -1.32
N VAL A 85 5.53 -13.96 -1.17
CA VAL A 85 4.08 -14.03 -1.34
C VAL A 85 3.76 -14.15 -2.84
N MET A 86 3.06 -15.21 -3.21
CA MET A 86 2.58 -15.47 -4.57
C MET A 86 1.15 -14.99 -4.77
N LYS A 87 0.31 -15.12 -3.73
CA LYS A 87 -1.08 -14.68 -3.73
C LYS A 87 -1.46 -14.20 -2.33
N MET A 88 -2.31 -13.18 -2.31
CA MET A 88 -2.90 -12.59 -1.11
C MET A 88 -4.41 -12.75 -1.21
N ASP A 89 -5.09 -13.12 -0.13
CA ASP A 89 -6.55 -13.15 -0.11
C ASP A 89 -7.11 -11.72 -0.10
N ALA A 90 -6.63 -10.90 0.84
CA ALA A 90 -6.98 -9.48 0.96
C ALA A 90 -5.74 -8.58 0.87
N VAL A 91 -5.89 -7.46 0.16
CA VAL A 91 -4.87 -6.43 -0.01
C VAL A 91 -5.24 -5.23 0.85
N GLU A 92 -4.28 -4.76 1.67
CA GLU A 92 -4.43 -3.56 2.50
C GLU A 92 -3.98 -2.30 1.76
N SER A 93 -2.91 -2.38 0.97
CA SER A 93 -2.44 -1.23 0.21
C SER A 93 -1.75 -1.62 -1.09
N VAL A 94 -1.76 -0.68 -2.03
CA VAL A 94 -1.05 -0.77 -3.31
C VAL A 94 -0.22 0.48 -3.47
N ALA A 95 1.10 0.33 -3.55
CA ALA A 95 2.04 1.43 -3.67
C ALA A 95 2.86 1.30 -4.96
N TYR A 96 2.86 2.37 -5.76
CA TYR A 96 3.74 2.56 -6.90
C TYR A 96 4.54 3.83 -6.73
N LYS A 97 5.87 3.74 -6.86
CA LYS A 97 6.78 4.88 -6.87
C LYS A 97 7.72 4.77 -8.06
N LYS A 98 7.87 5.87 -8.80
CA LYS A 98 8.89 6.03 -9.84
C LYS A 98 9.51 7.41 -9.76
N GLY A 99 10.74 7.49 -9.25
CA GLY A 99 11.36 8.76 -8.87
C GLY A 99 10.44 9.56 -7.94
N ALA A 100 10.05 10.77 -8.37
CA ALA A 100 9.16 11.64 -7.60
C ALA A 100 7.66 11.34 -7.77
N PHE A 101 7.28 10.48 -8.73
CA PHE A 101 5.88 10.12 -8.97
C PHE A 101 5.45 9.02 -8.00
N GLU A 102 4.32 9.23 -7.33
CA GLU A 102 3.77 8.29 -6.35
C GLU A 102 2.26 8.10 -6.58
N PHE A 103 1.84 6.83 -6.61
CA PHE A 103 0.45 6.40 -6.61
C PHE A 103 0.25 5.40 -5.46
N LEU A 104 -0.65 5.72 -4.54
CA LEU A 104 -0.94 4.90 -3.36
C LEU A 104 -2.45 4.71 -3.23
N ILE A 105 -2.87 3.46 -3.06
CA ILE A 105 -4.19 3.10 -2.57
C ILE A 105 -4.02 2.67 -1.12
N ASP A 106 -4.66 3.39 -0.20
CA ASP A 106 -4.60 3.15 1.23
C ASP A 106 -5.92 2.52 1.69
N GLY A 107 -5.90 1.23 2.05
CA GLY A 107 -7.08 0.51 2.51
C GLY A 107 -7.49 0.86 3.95
N THR A 108 -6.60 1.43 4.75
CA THR A 108 -6.91 1.88 6.12
C THR A 108 -7.77 3.15 6.09
N THR A 109 -7.43 4.09 5.21
CA THR A 109 -8.19 5.34 5.03
C THR A 109 -9.25 5.25 3.95
N GLY A 110 -9.15 4.28 3.03
CA GLY A 110 -9.98 4.16 1.83
C GLY A 110 -9.67 5.21 0.76
N LYS A 111 -8.51 5.89 0.84
CA LYS A 111 -8.16 7.02 -0.03
C LYS A 111 -7.07 6.68 -1.03
N VAL A 112 -7.04 7.46 -2.10
CA VAL A 112 -5.99 7.42 -3.13
C VAL A 112 -5.10 8.65 -3.01
N THR A 113 -3.78 8.42 -3.05
CA THR A 113 -2.79 9.49 -3.22
C THR A 113 -2.24 9.43 -4.65
N LEU A 114 -2.26 10.55 -5.34
CA LEU A 114 -1.59 10.75 -6.62
C LEU A 114 -0.76 12.03 -6.52
N LYS A 115 0.57 11.90 -6.54
CA LYS A 115 1.46 13.05 -6.39
C LYS A 115 2.74 12.94 -7.21
N LYS A 116 3.36 14.09 -7.45
CA LYS A 116 4.71 14.20 -8.03
C LYS A 116 5.53 15.20 -7.21
N GLY A 117 6.50 14.71 -6.44
CA GLY A 117 7.26 15.53 -5.49
C GLY A 117 6.32 16.19 -4.47
N SER A 118 6.34 17.52 -4.39
CA SER A 118 5.46 18.30 -3.50
C SER A 118 4.05 18.55 -4.03
N VAL A 119 3.76 18.16 -5.28
CA VAL A 119 2.47 18.42 -5.93
C VAL A 119 1.54 17.23 -5.69
N ASN A 120 0.52 17.39 -4.85
CA ASN A 120 -0.52 16.41 -4.55
C ASN A 120 -1.83 16.75 -5.28
N PHE A 121 -2.41 15.79 -6.02
CA PHE A 121 -3.65 15.97 -6.78
C PHE A 121 -4.86 16.33 -5.90
N GLY A 122 -5.05 15.66 -4.75
CA GLY A 122 -6.14 15.98 -3.81
C GLY A 122 -6.03 17.41 -3.30
N LYS A 123 -4.80 17.86 -3.02
CA LYS A 123 -4.53 19.25 -2.63
C LYS A 123 -4.78 20.24 -3.76
N LEU A 124 -4.39 19.91 -4.99
CA LEU A 124 -4.65 20.75 -6.17
C LEU A 124 -6.16 20.97 -6.39
N ILE A 125 -6.97 19.91 -6.24
CA ILE A 125 -8.43 20.02 -6.34
C ILE A 125 -8.99 20.90 -5.22
N GLY A 126 -8.53 20.72 -3.98
CA GLY A 126 -8.90 21.59 -2.87
C GLY A 126 -8.58 23.06 -3.15
N ASN A 127 -7.36 23.35 -3.62
CA ASN A 127 -6.91 24.69 -3.98
C ASN A 127 -7.71 25.29 -5.14
N LEU A 128 -8.05 24.49 -6.16
CA LEU A 128 -8.88 24.94 -7.29
C LEU A 128 -10.28 25.35 -6.80
N ILE A 129 -10.91 24.53 -5.96
CA ILE A 129 -12.23 24.83 -5.40
C ILE A 129 -12.17 26.08 -4.52
N ASP A 130 -11.14 26.21 -3.68
CA ASP A 130 -10.96 27.40 -2.85
C ASP A 130 -10.73 28.66 -3.68
N THR A 131 -9.98 28.55 -4.78
CA THR A 131 -9.75 29.67 -5.71
C THR A 131 -11.05 30.12 -6.34
N ILE A 132 -11.87 29.18 -6.82
CA ILE A 132 -13.19 29.48 -7.40
C ILE A 132 -14.12 30.08 -6.34
N SER A 133 -14.20 29.47 -5.16
CA SER A 133 -15.07 29.93 -4.07
C SER A 133 -14.76 31.35 -3.62
N ASN A 134 -13.49 31.76 -3.69
CA ASN A 134 -13.02 33.08 -3.29
C ASN A 134 -12.81 34.04 -4.47
N ALA A 135 -13.20 33.66 -5.68
CA ALA A 135 -13.05 34.51 -6.86
C ALA A 135 -13.89 35.79 -6.73
N LEU A 136 -13.28 36.91 -7.15
CA LEU A 136 -13.97 38.17 -7.41
C LEU A 136 -14.45 38.18 -8.86
N ILE A 137 -15.67 38.63 -9.09
CA ILE A 137 -16.27 38.73 -10.42
C ILE A 137 -16.33 40.21 -10.80
N ASP A 138 -15.58 40.62 -11.81
CA ASP A 138 -15.68 41.98 -12.30
C ASP A 138 -17.02 42.20 -13.02
N THR A 139 -17.79 43.19 -12.55
CA THR A 139 -19.05 43.60 -13.19
C THR A 139 -19.04 45.10 -13.49
N PRO A 140 -19.90 45.60 -14.39
CA PRO A 140 -20.02 47.04 -14.64
C PRO A 140 -20.41 47.87 -13.41
N SER A 141 -20.95 47.23 -12.36
CA SER A 141 -21.34 47.86 -11.09
C SER A 141 -20.28 47.70 -9.98
N GLY A 142 -19.10 47.16 -10.30
CA GLY A 142 -18.01 46.88 -9.37
C GLY A 142 -17.78 45.38 -9.13
N PRO A 143 -16.83 45.00 -8.26
CA PRO A 143 -16.54 43.60 -7.97
C PRO A 143 -17.70 42.89 -7.27
N GLY A 144 -18.24 41.87 -7.91
CA GLY A 144 -19.13 40.88 -7.30
C GLY A 144 -18.37 39.72 -6.67
N ALA A 145 -19.09 38.85 -5.97
CA ALA A 145 -18.54 37.64 -5.36
C ALA A 145 -19.43 36.44 -5.64
N ILE A 146 -18.86 35.24 -5.51
CA ILE A 146 -19.64 33.99 -5.54
C ILE A 146 -20.69 34.01 -4.42
N ASN A 147 -21.95 33.76 -4.78
CA ASN A 147 -23.06 33.74 -3.84
C ASN A 147 -22.92 32.59 -2.82
N ALA A 148 -23.62 32.72 -1.68
CA ALA A 148 -23.54 31.75 -0.60
C ALA A 148 -24.00 30.33 -1.00
N THR A 149 -25.03 30.20 -1.83
CA THR A 149 -25.53 28.90 -2.30
C THR A 149 -24.46 28.15 -3.10
N THR A 150 -23.80 28.83 -4.04
CA THR A 150 -22.71 28.24 -4.84
C THR A 150 -21.50 27.91 -3.97
N LYS A 151 -21.16 28.73 -2.97
CA LYS A 151 -20.09 28.40 -2.01
C LYS A 151 -20.39 27.11 -1.23
N THR A 152 -21.64 26.91 -0.81
CA THR A 152 -22.06 25.67 -0.14
C THR A 152 -21.89 24.46 -1.06
N GLN A 153 -22.29 24.56 -2.33
CA GLN A 153 -22.12 23.48 -3.31
C GLN A 153 -20.63 23.16 -3.57
N LEU A 154 -19.79 24.19 -3.69
CA LEU A 154 -18.33 24.03 -3.84
C LEU A 154 -17.71 23.34 -2.62
N ASN A 155 -18.12 23.69 -1.41
CA ASN A 155 -17.65 23.04 -0.18
C ASN A 155 -18.11 21.57 -0.09
N GLN A 156 -19.32 21.26 -0.52
CA GLN A 156 -19.77 19.87 -0.63
C GLN A 156 -18.93 19.09 -1.62
N LEU A 157 -18.65 19.67 -2.80
CA LEU A 157 -17.77 19.05 -3.79
C LEU A 157 -16.36 18.81 -3.24
N LYS A 158 -15.79 19.79 -2.51
CA LYS A 158 -14.50 19.64 -1.83
C LYS A 158 -14.51 18.48 -0.83
N THR A 159 -15.59 18.34 -0.07
CA THR A 159 -15.76 17.24 0.89
C THR A 159 -15.82 15.88 0.18
N GLN A 160 -16.54 15.80 -0.94
CA GLN A 160 -16.61 14.58 -1.77
C GLN A 160 -15.24 14.21 -2.36
N PHE A 161 -14.45 15.18 -2.82
CA PHE A 161 -13.08 14.88 -3.27
C PHE A 161 -12.20 14.40 -2.11
N ASN A 162 -12.27 15.05 -0.95
CA ASN A 162 -11.48 14.68 0.23
C ASN A 162 -11.86 13.32 0.84
N SER A 163 -13.04 12.77 0.51
CA SER A 163 -13.43 11.42 0.93
C SER A 163 -12.78 10.33 0.09
N VAL A 164 -12.28 10.65 -1.11
CA VAL A 164 -11.64 9.68 -2.02
C VAL A 164 -10.16 9.96 -2.26
N LEU A 165 -9.72 11.22 -2.16
CA LEU A 165 -8.33 11.63 -2.36
C LEU A 165 -7.68 12.02 -1.04
N ASN A 166 -6.43 11.62 -0.88
CA ASN A 166 -5.57 12.20 0.14
C ASN A 166 -5.17 13.62 -0.27
N SER A 167 -5.36 14.59 0.61
CA SER A 167 -5.08 16.01 0.38
C SER A 167 -4.00 16.60 1.28
N ASP A 168 -3.35 15.76 2.10
CA ASP A 168 -2.18 16.12 2.90
C ASP A 168 -0.89 16.20 2.05
#